data_AF-A0A076FCF0-F1
#
_entry.id   AF-A0A076FCF0-F1
#
_cell.length_a   1.000
_cell.length_b   1.000
_cell.length_c   1.000
_cell.angle_alpha   90.00
_cell.angle_beta   90.00
_cell.angle_gamma   90.00
#
_symmetry.space_group_name_H-M   'P 1'
#
loop_
_entity.id
_entity.type
_entity.pdbx_description
1 polymer ?
#
loop_
_entity_poly.entity_id
_entity_poly.type
_entity_poly.pdbx_seq_one_letter_code
_entity_poly.pdbx_strand_id
1 'polypeptide(L)' 'MKKTLLALAMLIGVANATEVAICKFKGGNISGFADDNVVCSGAFEKTTTIQDMYAEGWRYKGSYNMKDDTYVVMEKGDK' A
#
# COMPACT_ATOMS: atom_id res chain seq x y z
N MET A 1 -41.43 7.28 -18.19
CA MET A 1 -39.99 6.99 -18.31
C MET A 1 -39.22 8.16 -17.71
N LYS A 2 -38.63 8.04 -16.50
CA LYS A 2 -37.70 9.04 -15.91
C LYS A 2 -37.10 8.64 -14.55
N LYS A 3 -37.54 7.55 -13.92
CA LYS A 3 -37.10 7.16 -12.56
C LYS A 3 -36.02 6.07 -12.50
N THR A 4 -35.66 5.45 -13.62
CA THR A 4 -34.69 4.33 -13.65
C THR A 4 -33.23 4.75 -13.86
N LEU A 5 -32.95 6.02 -14.12
CA LEU A 5 -31.58 6.51 -14.39
C LEU A 5 -30.74 6.80 -13.13
N LEU A 6 -31.35 6.99 -11.96
CA LEU A 6 -30.59 7.29 -10.73
C LEU A 6 -29.88 6.07 -10.14
N ALA A 7 -30.37 4.85 -10.39
CA ALA A 7 -29.76 3.63 -9.88
C ALA A 7 -28.41 3.31 -10.56
N LEU A 8 -28.22 3.74 -11.80
CA LEU A 8 -26.99 3.48 -12.56
C LEU A 8 -25.82 4.39 -12.14
N ALA A 9 -26.10 5.58 -11.59
CA ALA A 9 -25.09 6.52 -11.13
C ALA A 9 -24.42 6.10 -9.81
N MET A 10 -25.08 5.27 -8.98
CA MET A 10 -24.53 4.80 -7.70
C MET A 10 -23.50 3.67 -7.85
N LEU A 11 -23.46 2.99 -9.01
CA LEU A 11 -22.51 1.90 -9.30
C LEU A 11 -21.14 2.40 -9.79
N ILE A 12 -21.01 3.68 -10.15
CA ILE A 12 -19.76 4.26 -10.66
C ILE A 12 -18.83 4.66 -9.49
N GLY A 13 -19.34 4.67 -8.24
CA GLY A 13 -18.64 5.21 -7.07
C GLY A 13 -17.71 4.26 -6.30
N VAL A 14 -17.54 3.00 -6.72
CA VAL A 14 -16.81 1.97 -5.95
C VAL A 14 -15.63 1.32 -6.71
N ALA A 15 -15.18 1.89 -7.82
CA ALA A 15 -14.24 1.22 -8.71
C ALA A 15 -12.74 1.47 -8.42
N ASN A 16 -12.36 2.31 -7.44
CA ASN A 16 -10.94 2.57 -7.13
C ASN A 16 -10.58 2.04 -5.74
N ALA A 17 -10.71 0.72 -5.52
CA ALA A 17 -10.17 0.09 -4.32
C ALA A 17 -8.65 0.20 -4.39
N THR A 18 -8.06 1.10 -3.59
CA THR A 18 -6.60 1.22 -3.53
C THR A 18 -6.07 0.15 -2.60
N GLU A 19 -5.20 -0.73 -3.10
CA GLU A 19 -4.52 -1.73 -2.30
C GLU A 19 -3.54 -1.04 -1.34
N VAL A 20 -3.54 -1.42 -0.06
CA VAL A 20 -2.65 -0.85 0.97
C VAL A 20 -1.79 -1.95 1.57
N ALA A 21 -0.49 -1.69 1.66
CA ALA A 21 0.48 -2.54 2.33
C ALA A 21 1.23 -1.76 3.42
N ILE A 22 1.48 -2.42 4.55
CA ILE A 22 2.28 -1.87 5.66
C ILE A 22 3.54 -2.71 5.78
N CYS A 23 4.69 -2.09 5.58
CA CYS A 23 5.99 -2.75 5.49
C CYS A 23 6.88 -2.34 6.65
N LYS A 24 7.32 -3.32 7.45
CA LYS A 24 8.21 -3.13 8.59
C LYS A 24 9.65 -3.44 8.19
N PHE A 25 10.59 -2.55 8.52
CA PHE A 25 12.02 -2.88 8.47
C PHE A 25 12.38 -3.86 9.59
N LYS A 26 13.17 -4.89 9.28
CA LYS A 26 13.60 -5.87 10.30
C LYS A 26 14.64 -5.22 11.23
N GLY A 27 14.41 -5.27 12.54
CA GLY A 27 14.97 -4.33 13.52
C GLY A 27 16.46 -4.38 13.85
N GLY A 28 16.85 -3.45 14.72
CA GLY A 28 18.12 -3.37 15.45
C GLY A 28 19.18 -2.43 14.86
N ASN A 29 19.33 -2.43 13.53
CA ASN A 29 20.30 -1.57 12.83
C ASN A 29 19.69 -1.12 11.49
N ILE A 30 18.70 -0.24 11.57
CA ILE A 30 17.97 0.25 10.40
C ILE A 30 18.88 1.20 9.63
N SER A 31 19.36 0.77 8.47
CA SER A 31 19.84 1.68 7.44
C SER A 31 18.69 2.46 6.80
N GLY A 32 17.50 1.84 6.69
CA GLY A 32 16.30 2.47 6.13
C GLY A 32 16.43 2.70 4.62
N PHE A 33 17.27 1.92 3.94
CA PHE A 33 17.47 2.03 2.51
C PHE A 33 16.37 1.27 1.74
N ALA A 34 16.17 1.67 0.48
CA ALA A 34 15.10 1.10 -0.33
C ALA A 34 15.33 -0.37 -0.72
N ASP A 35 16.58 -0.83 -0.67
CA ASP A 35 17.03 -2.20 -0.92
C ASP A 35 17.09 -3.06 0.36
N ASP A 36 16.83 -2.47 1.53
CA ASP A 36 16.70 -3.25 2.76
C ASP A 36 15.45 -4.14 2.72
N ASN A 37 15.59 -5.34 3.28
CA ASN A 37 14.46 -6.25 3.40
C ASN A 37 13.41 -5.70 4.38
N VAL A 38 12.18 -5.61 3.89
CA VAL A 38 10.99 -5.27 4.66
C VAL A 38 10.03 -6.46 4.69
N VAL A 39 9.32 -6.60 5.80
CA VAL A 39 8.25 -7.57 5.97
C VAL A 39 6.93 -6.81 5.84
N CYS A 40 6.15 -7.12 4.81
CA CYS A 40 4.89 -6.44 4.54
C CYS A 40 3.67 -7.26 4.98
N SER A 41 2.60 -6.55 5.32
CA SER A 41 1.27 -7.08 5.62
C SER A 41 0.18 -6.27 4.90
N GLY A 42 -1.06 -6.78 4.88
CA GLY A 42 -2.19 -6.15 4.19
C GLY A 42 -2.39 -6.75 2.80
N ALA A 43 -2.51 -5.92 1.76
CA ALA A 43 -2.67 -6.40 0.39
C ALA A 43 -1.37 -7.00 -0.22
N PHE A 44 -0.26 -6.99 0.53
CA PHE A 44 1.04 -7.47 0.08
C PHE A 44 1.77 -8.23 1.19
N GLU A 45 1.44 -9.51 1.37
CA GLU A 45 1.95 -10.34 2.48
C GLU A 45 3.20 -11.14 2.09
N LYS A 46 4.33 -10.44 1.87
CA LYS A 46 5.63 -11.09 1.65
C LYS A 46 6.79 -10.27 2.24
N THR A 47 7.95 -10.92 2.33
CA THR A 47 9.22 -10.20 2.52
C THR A 47 9.71 -9.72 1.16
N THR A 48 10.14 -8.45 1.06
CA THR A 48 10.55 -7.81 -0.20
C THR A 48 11.50 -6.64 0.09
N THR A 49 11.77 -5.80 -0.91
CA THR A 49 12.39 -4.49 -0.76
C THR A 49 11.42 -3.38 -1.19
N ILE A 50 11.59 -2.15 -0.71
CA ILE A 50 10.79 -1.02 -1.18
C ILE A 50 11.06 -0.75 -2.67
N GLN A 51 12.29 -1.00 -3.13
CA GLN A 51 12.66 -0.91 -4.55
C GLN A 51 11.83 -1.85 -5.43
N ASP A 52 11.65 -3.11 -5.03
CA ASP A 52 10.81 -4.07 -5.75
C ASP A 52 9.34 -3.63 -5.77
N MET A 53 8.84 -3.11 -4.65
CA MET A 53 7.48 -2.58 -4.57
C MET A 53 7.26 -1.44 -5.58
N TYR A 54 8.22 -0.53 -5.74
CA TYR A 54 8.13 0.50 -6.77
C TYR A 54 8.10 -0.09 -8.19
N ALA A 55 8.90 -1.12 -8.47
CA ALA A 55 8.90 -1.81 -9.75
C ALA A 55 7.55 -2.51 -10.03
N GLU A 56 6.88 -3.01 -9.00
CA GLU A 56 5.55 -3.61 -9.06
C GLU A 56 4.40 -2.57 -9.10
N GLY A 57 4.73 -1.27 -9.07
CA GLY A 57 3.79 -0.16 -9.21
C GLY A 57 3.22 0.40 -7.90
N TRP A 58 3.70 -0.08 -6.74
CA TRP A 58 3.34 0.49 -5.44
C TRP A 58 3.96 1.88 -5.26
N ARG A 59 3.34 2.68 -4.40
CA ARG A 59 3.73 4.07 -4.13
C ARG A 59 3.77 4.35 -2.65
N TYR A 60 4.84 4.98 -2.20
CA TYR A 60 4.97 5.45 -0.83
C TYR A 60 3.89 6.48 -0.50
N LYS A 61 3.30 6.32 0.69
CA LYS A 61 2.31 7.26 1.24
C LYS A 61 2.73 7.91 2.54
N GLY A 62 3.56 7.22 3.32
CA GLY A 62 3.96 7.71 4.62
C GLY A 62 4.76 6.68 5.38
N SER A 63 5.30 7.10 6.52
CA SER A 63 6.00 6.23 7.45
C SER A 63 5.69 6.65 8.88
N TYR A 64 5.71 5.69 9.78
CA TYR A 64 5.56 5.93 11.20
C TYR A 64 6.44 4.99 12.00
N ASN A 65 6.78 5.40 13.22
CA ASN A 65 7.50 4.56 14.17
C ASN A 65 6.53 4.05 15.22
N MET A 66 6.65 2.79 15.60
CA MET A 66 5.94 2.21 16.73
C MET A 66 6.92 1.40 17.55
N LYS A 67 7.15 1.83 18.80
CA LYS A 67 8.25 1.36 19.65
C LYS A 67 9.59 1.52 18.92
N ASP A 68 10.36 0.45 18.77
CA ASP A 68 11.69 0.43 18.13
C ASP A 68 11.63 0.07 16.63
N ASP A 69 10.44 0.02 16.05
CA ASP A 69 10.22 -0.41 14.67
C ASP A 69 9.75 0.76 13.78
N THR A 70 10.31 0.84 12.58
CA THR A 70 9.86 1.75 11.52
C THR A 70 8.98 1.00 10.52
N TYR A 71 7.85 1.63 10.19
CA TYR A 71 6.86 1.14 9.24
C TYR A 71 6.72 2.10 8.08
N VAL A 72 6.52 1.55 6.89
CA VAL A 72 6.25 2.27 5.65
C VAL A 72 4.88 1.85 5.12
N VAL A 73 4.08 2.82 4.73
CA VAL A 73 2.78 2.60 4.10
C VAL A 73 2.94 2.77 2.59
N MET A 74 2.53 1.74 1.86
CA MET A 74 2.58 1.67 0.41
C MET A 74 1.15 1.47 -0.13
N GLU A 75 0.86 2.11 -1.25
CA GLU A 75 -0.42 1.98 -1.95
C GLU A 75 -0.24 1.62 -3.41
N LYS A 76 -1.16 0.83 -3.95
CA LYS A 76 -1.24 0.53 -5.38
C LYS A 76 -2.69 0.70 -5.83
N GLY A 77 -2.90 1.64 -6.76
CA GLY A 77 -4.21 1.85 -7.36
C GLY A 77 -4.44 0.88 -8.52
N ASP A 78 -5.69 0.48 -8.70
CA ASP A 78 -6.16 -0.04 -9.98
C ASP A 78 -6.05 1.09 -11.01
N LYS A 79 -5.31 0.85 -12.09
CA LYS A 79 -5.16 1.82 -13.18
C LYS A 79 -6.47 1.98 -13.96
#